data_AF-A0A9E5HYB5-F1
#
_entry.id   AF-A0A9E5HYB5-F1
#
_cell.length_a   1.000
_cell.length_b   1.000
_cell.length_c   1.000
_cell.angle_alpha   90.00
_cell.angle_beta   90.00
_cell.angle_gamma   90.00
#
_symmetry.space_group_name_H-M   'P 1'
#
loop_
_entity.id
_entity.type
_entity.pdbx_description
1 polymer ?
#
loop_
_entity_poly.entity_id
_entity_poly.type
_entity_poly.pdbx_seq_one_letter_code
_entity_poly.pdbx_strand_id
1 'polypeptide(L)'
;MTSTAVRTTVTEVAVTTTVRHLNKGADAIVKAFAKTKEDMKVLEAQKKALEEQIRNLMDGASVGYINGVKRVEILDRKLTKVDRKMLQEVYPEAYAASLVTTEYTIVDAE
;
A
#
# COMPACT_ATOMS: atom_id res chain seq x y z
N MET A 1 14.82 -25.92 37.36
CA MET A 1 15.16 -24.63 36.72
C MET A 1 15.89 -24.94 35.41
N THR A 2 15.15 -25.23 34.33
CA THR A 2 15.73 -25.55 33.02
C THR A 2 15.94 -24.22 32.26
N SER A 3 17.21 -23.87 32.06
CA SER A 3 17.61 -22.67 31.32
C SER A 3 17.46 -22.91 29.82
N THR A 4 16.47 -22.29 29.18
CA THR A 4 16.32 -22.29 27.73
C THR A 4 17.31 -21.28 27.13
N ALA A 5 18.35 -21.77 26.45
CA ALA A 5 19.28 -20.93 25.72
C ALA A 5 18.60 -20.39 24.44
N VAL A 6 18.33 -19.09 24.40
CA VAL A 6 17.84 -18.41 23.19
C VAL A 6 19.03 -18.09 22.30
N ARG A 7 19.14 -18.77 21.16
CA ARG A 7 20.18 -18.50 20.15
C ARG A 7 19.69 -17.40 19.23
N THR A 8 20.19 -16.18 19.43
CA THR A 8 19.93 -15.06 18.52
C THR A 8 20.89 -15.12 17.34
N THR A 9 20.39 -15.45 16.16
CA THR A 9 21.13 -15.29 14.89
C THR A 9 20.87 -13.88 14.36
N VAL A 10 21.90 -13.03 14.43
CA VAL A 10 21.91 -11.72 13.78
C VAL A 10 22.35 -11.92 12.34
N THR A 11 21.43 -11.77 11.40
CA THR A 11 21.75 -11.76 9.97
C THR A 11 22.05 -10.32 9.57
N GLU A 12 23.33 -9.99 9.39
CA GLU A 12 23.74 -8.71 8.81
C GLU A 12 23.39 -8.72 7.32
N VAL A 13 22.41 -7.92 6.92
CA VAL A 13 22.08 -7.71 5.50
C VAL A 13 22.97 -6.58 4.98
N ALA A 14 24.01 -6.93 4.24
CA ALA A 14 24.85 -5.96 3.56
C ALA A 14 24.06 -5.36 2.38
N VAL A 15 23.60 -4.11 2.51
CA VAL A 15 23.00 -3.35 1.41
C VAL A 15 24.11 -2.84 0.50
N THR A 16 24.30 -3.47 -0.65
CA THR A 16 25.26 -3.02 -1.66
C THR A 16 24.57 -2.10 -2.66
N THR A 17 24.92 -0.81 -2.63
CA THR A 17 24.41 0.17 -3.60
C THR A 17 25.25 0.09 -4.87
N THR A 18 24.65 -0.37 -5.97
CA THR A 18 25.27 -0.31 -7.29
C THR A 18 24.97 1.02 -7.95
N VAL A 19 25.99 1.75 -8.41
CA VAL A 19 25.85 3.08 -9.00
C VAL A 19 26.04 3.00 -10.52
N ARG A 20 25.12 3.61 -11.27
CA ARG A 20 25.21 3.79 -12.72
C ARG A 20 25.05 5.26 -13.08
N HIS A 21 25.97 5.79 -13.87
CA HIS A 21 25.81 7.11 -14.48
C HIS A 21 24.86 7.03 -15.68
N LEU A 22 23.77 7.79 -15.63
CA LEU A 22 22.79 7.87 -16.70
C LEU A 22 23.23 8.90 -17.76
N ASN A 23 22.72 8.76 -18.99
CA ASN A 23 22.98 9.72 -20.06
C ASN A 23 22.16 11.01 -19.89
N LYS A 24 22.53 12.08 -20.60
CA LYS A 24 21.85 13.39 -20.52
C LYS A 24 20.37 13.35 -20.87
N GLY A 25 19.91 12.35 -21.65
CA GLY A 25 18.51 12.18 -22.03
C GLY A 25 17.62 11.59 -20.92
N ALA A 26 18.21 10.98 -19.89
CA ALA A 26 17.46 10.37 -18.81
C ALA A 26 16.73 11.39 -17.92
N ASP A 27 17.23 12.63 -17.81
CA ASP A 27 16.64 13.68 -16.98
C ASP A 27 15.19 14.01 -17.39
N ALA A 28 14.91 14.03 -18.69
CA ALA A 28 13.55 14.23 -19.20
C ALA A 28 12.60 13.09 -18.79
N ILE A 29 13.10 11.85 -18.75
CA ILE A 29 12.33 10.66 -18.36
C ILE A 29 12.05 10.70 -16.85
N VAL A 30 13.06 10.99 -16.02
CA VAL A 30 12.92 11.12 -14.56
C VAL A 30 11.91 12.20 -14.20
N LYS A 31 12.01 13.38 -14.82
CA LYS A 31 11.06 14.49 -14.61
C LYS A 31 9.64 14.14 -15.03
N ALA A 32 9.46 13.46 -16.16
CA ALA A 32 8.15 13.00 -16.59
C ALA A 32 7.54 11.99 -15.61
N PHE A 33 8.36 11.07 -15.08
CA PHE A 33 7.93 10.10 -14.07
C PHE A 33 7.53 10.78 -12.75
N ALA A 34 8.37 11.70 -12.23
CA ALA A 34 8.06 12.47 -11.02
C ALA A 34 6.77 13.29 -11.18
N LYS A 35 6.60 13.95 -12.32
CA LYS A 35 5.36 14.70 -12.63
C LYS A 35 4.13 13.79 -12.67
N THR A 36 4.25 12.60 -13.27
CA THR A 36 3.16 11.63 -13.33
C THR A 36 2.76 11.16 -11.92
N LYS A 37 3.72 10.94 -11.01
CA LYS A 37 3.47 10.59 -9.61
C LYS A 37 2.68 11.68 -8.89
N GLU A 38 3.01 12.94 -9.12
CA GLU A 38 2.25 14.07 -8.56
C GLU A 38 0.84 14.19 -9.17
N ASP A 39 0.71 14.01 -10.47
CA ASP A 39 -0.60 14.04 -11.14
C ASP A 39 -1.51 12.92 -10.65
N MET A 40 -0.97 11.73 -10.39
CA MET A 40 -1.72 10.63 -9.78
C MET A 40 -2.25 11.00 -8.40
N LYS A 41 -1.46 11.64 -7.54
CA LYS A 41 -1.93 12.11 -6.22
C LYS A 41 -3.08 13.09 -6.35
N VAL A 42 -2.99 14.04 -7.29
CA VAL A 42 -4.05 15.01 -7.55
C VAL A 42 -5.33 14.31 -8.03
N LEU A 43 -5.22 13.38 -8.97
CA LEU A 43 -6.36 12.62 -9.49
C LEU A 43 -6.99 11.73 -8.41
N GLU A 44 -6.20 11.11 -7.53
CA GLU A 44 -6.72 10.34 -6.40
C GLU A 44 -7.48 11.22 -5.40
N ALA A 45 -6.96 12.42 -5.10
CA ALA A 45 -7.65 13.38 -4.24
C ALA A 45 -8.97 13.85 -4.86
N GLN A 46 -8.97 14.17 -6.16
CA GLN A 46 -10.19 14.55 -6.90
C GLN A 46 -11.21 13.41 -6.92
N LYS A 47 -10.78 12.17 -7.18
CA LYS A 47 -11.63 10.98 -7.14
C LYS A 47 -12.30 10.83 -5.78
N LYS A 48 -11.54 10.99 -4.69
CA LYS A 48 -12.08 10.91 -3.33
C LYS A 48 -13.14 11.99 -3.07
N ALA A 49 -12.89 13.24 -3.48
CA ALA A 49 -13.86 14.33 -3.35
C ALA A 49 -15.16 14.04 -4.14
N LEU A 50 -15.05 13.49 -5.35
CA LEU A 50 -16.21 13.08 -6.15
C LEU A 50 -16.97 11.92 -5.52
N GLU A 51 -16.27 10.94 -4.94
CA GLU A 51 -16.90 9.84 -4.20
C GLU A 51 -17.71 10.35 -3.00
N GLU A 52 -17.20 11.33 -2.27
CA GLU A 52 -17.93 11.97 -1.17
C GLU A 52 -19.17 12.70 -1.68
N GLN A 53 -19.08 13.43 -2.79
CA GLN A 53 -20.25 14.07 -3.43
C GLN A 53 -21.29 13.04 -3.87
N ILE A 54 -20.87 11.93 -4.48
CA ILE A 54 -21.77 10.83 -4.87
C ILE A 54 -22.44 10.23 -3.64
N ARG A 55 -21.70 9.97 -2.55
CA ARG A 55 -22.27 9.45 -1.30
C ARG A 55 -23.32 10.39 -0.71
N ASN A 56 -23.06 11.70 -0.74
CA ASN A 56 -24.01 12.71 -0.29
C ASN A 56 -25.27 12.74 -1.17
N LEU A 57 -25.13 12.64 -2.50
CA LEU A 57 -26.27 12.55 -3.43
C LEU A 57 -27.11 11.29 -3.24
N MET A 58 -26.49 10.20 -2.81
CA MET A 58 -27.16 8.93 -2.58
C MET A 58 -27.98 8.92 -1.28
N ASP A 59 -27.76 9.86 -0.36
CA ASP A 59 -28.52 10.04 0.90
C ASP A 59 -28.78 8.71 1.66
N GLY A 60 -27.72 7.90 1.79
CA GLY A 60 -27.79 6.59 2.46
C GLY A 60 -28.35 5.44 1.62
N ALA A 61 -28.80 5.67 0.39
CA ALA A 61 -29.19 4.61 -0.54
C ALA A 61 -27.97 3.83 -1.05
N SER A 62 -28.14 2.52 -1.28
CA SER A 62 -27.07 1.67 -1.81
C SER A 62 -27.01 1.63 -3.34
N VAL A 63 -28.11 1.97 -4.05
CA VAL A 63 -28.17 1.92 -5.52
C VAL A 63 -28.82 3.19 -6.07
N GLY A 64 -28.17 3.82 -7.05
CA GLY A 64 -28.61 5.05 -7.71
C GLY A 64 -28.90 4.84 -9.19
N TYR A 65 -30.03 5.37 -9.65
CA TYR A 65 -30.47 5.34 -11.04
C TYR A 65 -30.48 6.75 -11.63
N ILE A 66 -30.11 6.87 -12.91
CA ILE A 66 -30.28 8.11 -13.69
C ILE A 66 -31.01 7.71 -14.97
N ASN A 67 -32.13 8.38 -15.28
CA ASN A 67 -32.96 8.09 -16.45
C ASN A 67 -33.37 6.60 -16.55
N GLY A 68 -33.69 5.96 -15.42
CA GLY A 68 -34.12 4.56 -15.36
C GLY A 68 -32.98 3.54 -15.50
N VAL A 69 -31.73 3.96 -15.65
CA VAL A 69 -30.55 3.06 -15.74
C VAL A 69 -29.75 3.11 -14.44
N LYS A 70 -29.35 1.94 -13.91
CA LYS A 70 -28.46 1.84 -12.74
C LYS A 70 -27.10 2.45 -13.09
N ARG A 71 -26.67 3.47 -12.34
CA ARG A 71 -25.39 4.18 -12.59
C ARG A 71 -24.41 4.09 -11.44
N VAL A 72 -24.90 3.96 -10.22
CA VAL A 72 -24.05 3.95 -9.02
C VAL A 72 -24.53 2.85 -8.08
N GLU A 73 -23.59 2.16 -7.46
CA GLU A 73 -23.84 1.20 -6.39
C GLU A 73 -22.75 1.37 -5.33
N ILE A 74 -23.16 1.59 -4.08
CA ILE A 74 -22.27 1.66 -2.94
C ILE A 74 -22.18 0.26 -2.33
N LEU A 75 -20.99 -0.34 -2.43
CA LEU A 75 -20.70 -1.64 -1.85
C LEU A 75 -20.00 -1.47 -0.50
N ASP A 76 -20.59 -2.02 0.56
CA ASP A 76 -19.97 -2.07 1.87
C ASP A 76 -19.03 -3.28 1.95
N ARG A 77 -17.72 -3.02 1.97
CA ARG A 77 -16.69 -4.03 2.16
C ARG A 77 -16.03 -3.83 3.51
N LYS A 78 -15.91 -4.90 4.28
CA LYS A 78 -15.18 -4.91 5.55
C LYS A 78 -13.78 -5.46 5.28
N LEU A 79 -12.75 -4.71 5.66
CA LEU A 79 -11.37 -5.18 5.64
C LEU A 79 -11.01 -5.69 7.04
N THR A 80 -10.84 -6.99 7.18
CA THR A 80 -10.30 -7.59 8.40
C THR A 80 -8.78 -7.62 8.30
N LYS A 81 -8.09 -6.96 9.22
CA LYS A 81 -6.63 -7.02 9.34
C LYS A 81 -6.26 -7.82 10.58
N VAL A 82 -5.12 -8.51 10.50
CA VAL A 82 -4.51 -9.16 11.65
C VAL A 82 -3.60 -8.15 12.35
N ASP A 83 -3.77 -7.97 13.66
CA ASP A 83 -2.82 -7.19 14.45
C ASP A 83 -1.54 -8.00 14.63
N ARG A 84 -0.52 -7.64 13.85
CA ARG A 84 0.77 -8.32 13.84
C ARG A 84 1.53 -8.18 15.15
N LYS A 85 1.37 -7.05 15.86
CA LYS A 85 2.07 -6.81 17.13
C LYS A 85 1.46 -7.70 18.22
N MET A 86 0.14 -7.68 18.31
CA MET A 86 -0.59 -8.57 19.22
C MET A 86 -0.28 -10.05 18.94
N LEU A 87 -0.25 -10.45 17.67
CA LEU A 87 0.06 -11.83 17.30
C LEU A 87 1.50 -12.24 17.68
N GLN A 88 2.47 -11.34 17.50
CA GLN A 88 3.85 -11.58 17.87
C GLN A 88 4.04 -11.70 19.40
N GLU A 89 3.33 -10.90 20.18
CA GLU A 89 3.42 -10.92 21.65
C GLU A 89 2.78 -12.17 22.26
N VAL A 90 1.59 -12.57 21.76
CA VAL A 90 0.80 -13.66 22.35
C VAL A 90 1.18 -15.04 21.76
N TYR A 91 1.55 -15.09 20.48
CA TYR A 91 1.84 -16.34 19.76
C TYR A 91 3.11 -16.21 18.88
N PRO A 92 4.30 -16.05 19.48
CA PRO A 92 5.55 -15.80 18.75
C PRO A 92 5.94 -16.93 17.79
N GLU A 93 5.69 -18.19 18.16
CA GLU A 93 6.00 -19.35 17.32
C GLU A 93 5.14 -19.40 16.05
N ALA A 94 3.84 -19.14 16.18
CA ALA A 94 2.93 -19.09 15.03
C ALA A 94 3.22 -17.87 14.14
N TYR A 95 3.60 -16.73 14.73
CA TYR A 95 4.02 -15.54 13.99
C TYR A 95 5.26 -15.84 13.14
N ALA A 96 6.29 -16.48 13.72
CA ALA A 96 7.51 -16.83 13.00
C ALA A 96 7.25 -17.84 11.87
N ALA A 97 6.40 -18.84 12.10
CA ALA A 97 6.07 -19.85 11.08
C ALA A 97 5.20 -19.31 9.93
N SER A 98 4.43 -18.25 10.17
CA SER A 98 3.51 -17.67 9.18
C SER A 98 4.06 -16.42 8.47
N LEU A 99 5.21 -15.90 8.91
CA LEU A 99 5.80 -14.70 8.33
C LEU A 99 6.32 -14.99 6.92
N VAL A 100 5.60 -14.51 5.90
CA VAL A 100 6.06 -14.53 4.52
C VAL A 100 6.65 -13.15 4.19
N THR A 101 7.96 -13.12 3.95
CA THR A 101 8.64 -11.91 3.47
C THR A 101 8.67 -11.95 1.95
N THR A 102 8.13 -10.91 1.31
CA THR A 102 8.23 -10.71 -0.14
C THR A 102 9.02 -9.45 -0.40
N GLU A 103 10.13 -9.59 -1.11
CA GLU A 103 10.96 -8.45 -1.54
C GLU A 103 10.34 -7.80 -2.79
N TYR A 104 10.26 -6.47 -2.80
CA TYR A 104 9.83 -5.71 -3.96
C TYR A 104 10.77 -4.53 -4.18
N THR A 105 10.98 -4.18 -5.45
CA THR A 105 11.78 -3.02 -5.85
C THR A 105 10.85 -1.84 -6.14
N ILE A 106 11.26 -0.65 -5.72
CA ILE A 106 10.57 0.60 -6.02
C ILE A 106 11.47 1.47 -6.87
N VAL A 107 10.89 2.14 -7.86
CA VAL A 107 11.54 3.26 -8.55
C VAL A 107 11.17 4.51 -7.78
N ASP A 108 12.16 5.16 -7.18
CA ASP A 108 11.99 6.47 -6.56
C ASP A 108 12.70 7.52 -7.41
N ALA A 109 12.00 8.62 -7.64
CA ALA A 109 12.49 9.76 -8.39
C ALA A 109 12.11 11.02 -7.62
N GLU A 110 13.10 11.87 -7.38
CA GLU A 110 12.97 13.18 -6.75
C GLU A 110 12.41 14.23 -7.73
#